data_AF-A0A831PRS9-F1
#
_entry.id   AF-A0A831PRS9-F1
#
_cell.length_a   1.000
_cell.length_b   1.000
_cell.length_c   1.000
_cell.angle_alpha   90.00
_cell.angle_beta   90.00
_cell.angle_gamma   90.00
#
_symmetry.space_group_name_H-M   'P 1'
#
loop_
_entity.id
_entity.type
_entity.pdbx_description
1 polymer ?
#
loop_
_entity_poly.entity_id
_entity_poly.type
_entity_poly.pdbx_seq_one_letter_code
_entity_poly.pdbx_strand_id
1 'polypeptide(L)'
;MVELFSYGFFQKALFAAVFASISCGITGSYIVARRIVFISGGITHASFGGIGLAFLLGFNPLAGAVIFAVGAALGIQFFTKVARVREDSSIAIFWS
;
A
#
# COMPACT_ATOMS: atom_id res chain seq x y z
N MET A 1 -12.30 -30.96 -9.02
CA MET A 1 -12.04 -29.55 -9.44
C MET A 1 -13.21 -28.64 -9.14
N VAL A 2 -14.45 -28.97 -9.54
CA VAL A 2 -15.62 -28.09 -9.29
C VAL A 2 -15.93 -27.91 -7.79
N GLU A 3 -15.58 -28.88 -6.94
CA GLU A 3 -15.71 -28.77 -5.47
C GLU A 3 -14.93 -27.61 -4.85
N LEU A 4 -13.83 -27.13 -5.45
CA LEU A 4 -13.10 -25.96 -4.93
C LEU A 4 -14.00 -24.72 -4.87
N PHE A 5 -14.90 -24.56 -5.84
CA PHE A 5 -15.84 -23.44 -5.88
C PHE A 5 -16.96 -23.55 -4.85
N SER A 6 -17.11 -24.69 -4.18
CA SER A 6 -18.06 -24.84 -3.07
C SER A 6 -17.54 -24.23 -1.76
N TYR A 7 -16.23 -24.00 -1.63
CA TYR A 7 -15.66 -23.41 -0.42
C TYR A 7 -15.81 -21.89 -0.45
N GLY A 8 -16.56 -21.34 0.50
CA GLY A 8 -16.77 -19.89 0.60
C GLY A 8 -15.46 -19.09 0.77
N PHE A 9 -14.42 -19.67 1.38
CA PHE A 9 -13.08 -19.08 1.41
C PHE A 9 -12.49 -18.93 0.01
N PHE A 10 -12.58 -19.98 -0.82
CA PHE A 10 -12.04 -19.98 -2.17
C PHE A 10 -12.75 -18.95 -3.05
N GLN A 11 -14.07 -18.86 -2.96
CA GLN A 11 -14.86 -17.83 -3.65
C GLN A 11 -14.41 -16.42 -3.24
N LYS A 12 -14.28 -16.14 -1.94
CA LYS A 12 -13.82 -14.84 -1.42
C LYS A 12 -12.39 -14.51 -1.87
N ALA A 13 -11.49 -15.49 -1.83
CA ALA A 13 -10.11 -15.32 -2.29
C ALA A 13 -10.07 -15.01 -3.80
N LEU A 14 -10.91 -15.65 -4.59
CA LEU A 14 -11.02 -15.41 -6.03
C LEU A 14 -11.50 -13.98 -6.32
N PHE A 15 -12.57 -13.53 -5.64
CA PHE A 15 -13.04 -12.15 -5.74
C PHE A 15 -11.97 -11.16 -5.30
N ALA A 16 -11.31 -11.41 -4.15
CA ALA A 16 -10.24 -10.56 -3.66
C ALA A 16 -9.08 -10.45 -4.67
N ALA A 17 -8.69 -11.56 -5.30
CA ALA A 17 -7.65 -11.58 -6.32
C ALA A 17 -8.06 -10.76 -7.55
N VAL A 18 -9.29 -10.92 -8.05
CA VAL A 18 -9.81 -10.14 -9.19
C VAL A 18 -9.80 -8.65 -8.89
N PHE A 19 -10.34 -8.24 -7.73
CA PHE A 19 -10.37 -6.83 -7.34
C PHE A 19 -8.96 -6.27 -7.11
N ALA A 20 -8.06 -7.06 -6.53
CA ALA A 20 -6.65 -6.69 -6.35
C ALA A 20 -5.94 -6.51 -7.69
N SER A 21 -6.09 -7.44 -8.64
CA SER A 21 -5.47 -7.35 -9.96
C SER A 21 -5.93 -6.13 -10.75
N ILE A 22 -7.23 -5.80 -10.72
CA ILE A 22 -7.76 -4.59 -11.38
C ILE A 22 -7.14 -3.34 -10.73
N SER A 23 -7.14 -3.28 -9.40
CA SER A 23 -6.61 -2.13 -8.65
C SER A 23 -5.10 -1.95 -8.89
N CYS A 24 -4.33 -3.04 -8.85
CA CYS A 24 -2.90 -3.05 -9.12
C CYS A 24 -2.58 -2.70 -10.58
N GLY A 25 -3.39 -3.17 -11.54
CA GLY A 25 -3.21 -2.85 -12.96
C GLY A 25 -3.37 -1.36 -13.24
N ILE A 26 -4.43 -0.74 -12.70
CA ILE A 26 -4.70 0.70 -12.85
C ILE A 26 -3.61 1.51 -12.14
N THR A 27 -3.36 1.22 -10.86
CA THR A 27 -2.44 1.99 -10.03
C THR A 27 -0.98 1.82 -10.48
N GLY A 28 -0.58 0.60 -10.81
CA GLY A 28 0.77 0.30 -11.29
C GLY A 28 1.08 0.97 -12.62
N SER A 29 0.15 0.95 -13.58
CA SER A 29 0.31 1.64 -14.86
C SER A 29 0.52 3.14 -14.68
N TYR A 30 -0.26 3.76 -13.78
CA TYR A 30 -0.10 5.17 -13.43
C TYR A 30 1.27 5.47 -12.80
N ILE A 31 1.68 4.67 -11.82
CA ILE A 31 2.96 4.82 -11.11
C ILE A 31 4.14 4.73 -12.09
N VAL A 32 4.11 3.75 -13.01
CA VAL A 32 5.16 3.55 -14.01
C VAL A 32 5.19 4.68 -15.02
N ALA A 33 4.04 5.11 -15.56
CA ALA A 33 3.95 6.21 -16.52
C ALA A 33 4.49 7.53 -15.93
N ARG A 34 4.34 7.72 -14.62
CA ARG A 34 4.83 8.90 -13.89
C ARG A 34 6.25 8.77 -13.36
N ARG A 35 6.92 7.62 -13.59
CA ARG A 35 8.29 7.32 -13.10
C ARG A 35 8.46 7.45 -11.58
N ILE A 36 7.39 7.25 -10.81
CA ILE A 36 7.39 7.33 -9.33
C ILE A 36 7.41 5.94 -8.69
N VAL A 37 8.09 4.96 -9.32
CA VAL A 37 7.98 3.53 -8.98
C VAL A 37 8.36 3.23 -7.53
N PHE A 38 9.32 3.96 -6.97
CA PHE A 38 9.74 3.78 -5.57
C PHE A 38 8.60 4.01 -4.57
N ILE A 39 7.55 4.78 -4.93
CA ILE A 39 6.45 5.13 -4.00
C ILE A 39 5.71 3.90 -3.49
N SER A 40 5.66 2.83 -4.30
CA SER A 40 5.04 1.57 -3.91
C SER A 40 5.77 0.90 -2.76
N GLY A 41 7.11 0.94 -2.77
CA GLY A 41 7.94 0.40 -1.69
C GLY A 41 7.78 1.18 -0.39
N GLY A 42 7.91 2.50 -0.45
CA GLY A 42 7.80 3.38 0.73
C GLY A 42 6.42 3.30 1.41
N ILE A 43 5.33 3.35 0.65
CA ILE A 43 3.97 3.24 1.22
C ILE A 43 3.75 1.84 1.80
N THR A 44 4.22 0.77 1.15
CA THR A 44 4.03 -0.61 1.64
C THR A 44 4.75 -0.85 2.96
N HIS A 45 6.00 -0.40 3.10
CA HIS A 45 6.77 -0.51 4.34
C HIS A 45 6.11 0.25 5.50
N ALA A 46 5.73 1.51 5.27
CA ALA A 46 5.04 2.31 6.28
C ALA A 46 3.71 1.68 6.71
N SER A 47 2.93 1.17 5.74
CA SER A 47 1.65 0.49 6.01
C SER A 47 1.85 -0.77 6.85
N PHE A 48 2.90 -1.55 6.55
CA PHE A 48 3.23 -2.76 7.31
C PHE A 48 3.61 -2.44 8.76
N GLY A 49 4.39 -1.37 8.99
CA GLY A 49 4.65 -0.85 10.34
C GLY A 49 3.36 -0.46 11.07
N GLY A 50 2.43 0.19 10.36
CA GLY A 50 1.10 0.54 10.89
C GLY A 50 0.24 -0.66 11.29
N ILE A 51 0.30 -1.76 10.51
CA ILE A 51 -0.36 -3.02 10.87
C ILE A 51 0.20 -3.56 12.18
N GLY A 52 1.53 -3.63 12.31
CA GLY A 52 2.19 -4.14 13.51
C GLY A 52 1.87 -3.30 14.76
N LEU A 53 1.89 -1.97 14.62
CA LEU A 53 1.56 -1.06 15.71
C LEU A 53 0.09 -1.15 16.13
N ALA A 54 -0.85 -1.18 15.17
CA ALA A 54 -2.27 -1.34 15.47
C ALA A 54 -2.56 -2.70 16.14
N PHE A 55 -1.90 -3.76 15.67
CA PHE A 55 -2.00 -5.08 16.29
C PHE A 55 -1.49 -5.08 17.73
N LEU A 56 -0.33 -4.45 17.99
CA LEU A 56 0.25 -4.33 19.33
C LEU A 56 -0.67 -3.55 20.30
N LEU A 57 -1.32 -2.51 19.81
CA LEU A 57 -2.25 -1.68 20.58
C LEU A 57 -3.66 -2.28 20.71
N GLY A 58 -3.92 -3.44 20.09
CA GLY A 58 -5.23 -4.10 20.11
C GLY A 58 -6.31 -3.43 19.27
N PHE A 59 -5.93 -2.58 18.31
CA PHE A 59 -6.83 -1.91 17.37
C PHE A 59 -6.95 -2.66 16.05
N ASN A 60 -7.90 -2.25 15.21
CA ASN A 60 -8.11 -2.83 13.88
C ASN A 60 -6.85 -2.67 13.01
N PRO A 61 -6.20 -3.77 12.57
CA PRO A 61 -4.96 -3.70 11.79
C PRO A 61 -5.12 -3.01 10.44
N LEU A 62 -6.30 -3.13 9.81
CA LEU A 62 -6.60 -2.47 8.54
C LEU A 62 -6.67 -0.94 8.72
N ALA A 63 -7.24 -0.47 9.84
CA ALA A 63 -7.26 0.95 10.15
C ALA A 63 -5.83 1.49 10.36
N GLY A 64 -4.98 0.74 11.08
CA GLY A 64 -3.56 1.06 11.23
C GLY A 64 -2.82 1.16 9.90
N ALA A 65 -3.02 0.18 9.01
CA ALA A 65 -2.46 0.18 7.67
C ALA A 65 -2.84 1.45 6.89
N VAL A 66 -4.14 1.79 6.87
CA VAL A 66 -4.66 2.94 6.12
C VAL A 66 -4.12 4.26 6.67
N ILE A 67 -4.11 4.44 8.00
CA ILE A 67 -3.61 5.67 8.62
C ILE A 67 -2.14 5.89 8.28
N PHE A 68 -1.31 4.84 8.40
CA PHE A 68 0.11 4.94 8.08
C PHE A 68 0.38 5.08 6.58
N ALA A 69 -0.40 4.42 5.72
CA ALA A 69 -0.30 4.59 4.26
C ALA A 69 -0.56 6.04 3.83
N VAL A 70 -1.66 6.63 4.34
CA VAL A 70 -2.03 8.02 4.05
C VAL A 70 -1.01 8.97 4.65
N GLY A 71 -0.57 8.74 5.89
CA GLY A 71 0.48 9.53 6.53
C GLY A 71 1.79 9.53 5.75
N ALA A 72 2.23 8.37 5.25
CA ALA A 72 3.42 8.25 4.40
C ALA A 72 3.25 8.97 3.07
N ALA A 73 2.09 8.83 2.40
CA ALA A 73 1.81 9.52 1.14
C ALA A 73 1.84 11.06 1.31
N LEU A 74 1.23 11.57 2.38
CA LEU A 74 1.26 12.99 2.73
C LEU A 74 2.68 13.46 3.09
N GLY A 75 3.42 12.66 3.86
CA GLY A 75 4.80 12.92 4.20
C GLY A 75 5.69 13.04 2.96
N ILE A 76 5.65 12.05 2.06
CA ILE A 76 6.38 12.06 0.79
C ILE A 76 6.05 13.31 -0.02
N GLN A 77 4.76 13.66 -0.14
CA GLN A 77 4.34 14.86 -0.86
C GLN A 77 4.85 16.15 -0.21
N PHE A 78 4.84 16.22 1.12
CA PHE A 78 5.33 17.37 1.88
C PHE A 78 6.84 17.56 1.68
N PHE A 79 7.65 16.51 1.84
CA PHE A 79 9.11 16.61 1.66
C PHE A 79 9.50 16.91 0.22
N THR A 80 8.76 16.39 -0.75
CA THR A 80 8.98 16.69 -2.17
C THR A 80 8.73 18.18 -2.47
N LYS A 81 7.60 18.73 -2.00
CA LYS A 81 7.19 20.10 -2.35
C LYS A 81 7.86 21.18 -1.49
N VAL A 82 7.92 20.97 -0.18
CA VAL A 82 8.32 21.99 0.80
C VAL A 82 9.82 21.94 1.05
N ALA A 83 10.36 20.74 1.30
CA ALA A 83 11.79 20.56 1.55
C ALA A 83 12.64 20.53 0.25
N ARG A 84 11.99 20.61 -0.92
CA ARG A 84 12.62 20.53 -2.27
C ARG A 84 13.56 19.33 -2.42
N VAL A 85 13.28 18.26 -1.70
CA VAL A 85 14.03 17.01 -1.79
C VAL A 85 13.57 16.28 -3.06
N ARG A 86 14.50 15.60 -3.73
CA ARG A 86 14.18 14.79 -4.91
C ARG A 86 13.16 13.72 -4.53
N GLU A 87 12.14 13.50 -5.37
CA GLU A 87 11.05 12.53 -5.10
C GLU A 87 11.60 11.17 -4.66
N ASP A 88 12.58 10.61 -5.38
CA ASP A 88 13.22 9.33 -5.02
C ASP A 88 13.82 9.34 -3.60
N SER A 89 14.45 10.44 -3.20
CA SER A 89 15.10 10.57 -1.89
C SER A 89 14.08 10.74 -0.78
N SER A 90 12.99 11.50 -1.02
CA SER A 90 11.87 11.57 -0.08
C SER A 90 11.24 10.22 0.13
N ILE A 91 11.02 9.45 -0.94
CA ILE A 91 10.46 8.10 -0.86
C ILE A 91 11.39 7.13 -0.12
N ALA A 92 12.70 7.21 -0.36
CA ALA A 92 13.69 6.35 0.30
C ALA A 92 13.69 6.50 1.83
N ILE A 93 13.44 7.71 2.35
CA ILE A 93 13.34 7.97 3.80
C ILE A 93 12.18 7.20 4.44
N PHE A 94 11.06 7.04 3.74
CA PHE A 94 9.91 6.29 4.24
C PHE A 94 10.01 4.77 3.99
N TRP A 95 10.92 4.35 3.11
CA TRP A 95 11.19 2.94 2.87
C TRP A 95 12.11 2.36 3.95
N SER A 96 13.21 3.04 4.27
CA SER A 96 14.17 2.61 5.32
C SER A 96 13.54 2.53 6.70
#